data_AF-A0A7S1EAI0-F1
#
_entry.id   AF-A0A7S1EAI0-F1
#
_cell.length_a   1.000
_cell.length_b   1.000
_cell.length_c   1.000
_cell.angle_alpha   90.00
_cell.angle_beta   90.00
_cell.angle_gamma   90.00
#
_symmetry.space_group_name_H-M   'P 1'
#
loop_
_entity.id
_entity.type
_entity.pdbx_description
1 polymer ?
#
loop_
_entity_poly.entity_id
_entity_poly.type
_entity_poly.pdbx_seq_one_letter_code
_entity_poly.pdbx_strand_id
1 'polypeptide(L)'
;ITPFNFPAMVPMWMYPIAIGCGNAFILKPSERDPSAALLMAQWLKEAGLPDGVFSVVQGDKDIVDAILAHPGIAAVSFVGSTPVAEHIYKVGSAHGKRVQALGGAKNHMVVMPDAD
;
A
#
# COMPACT_ATOMS: atom_id res chain seq x y z
N ILE A 1 0.41 -2.37 0.40
CA ILE A 1 -0.87 -2.97 0.87
C ILE A 1 -1.85 -1.82 1.10
N THR A 2 -2.98 -1.78 0.40
CA THR A 2 -3.84 -0.56 0.36
C THR A 2 -5.28 -0.81 0.84
N PRO A 3 -5.95 0.22 1.39
CA PRO A 3 -7.29 0.13 1.97
C PRO A 3 -8.37 0.32 0.90
N PHE A 4 -9.63 0.19 1.31
CA PHE A 4 -10.81 0.31 0.44
C PHE A 4 -11.16 1.77 0.07
N ASN A 5 -10.95 2.73 0.98
CA ASN A 5 -11.51 4.08 0.84
C ASN A 5 -10.89 4.91 -0.30
N PHE A 6 -9.70 4.54 -0.78
CA PHE A 6 -9.01 5.25 -1.86
C PHE A 6 -8.32 4.24 -2.81
N PRO A 7 -9.09 3.47 -3.59
CA PRO A 7 -8.58 2.33 -4.36
C PRO A 7 -7.72 2.74 -5.57
N ALA A 8 -7.71 4.04 -5.93
CA ALA A 8 -6.84 4.61 -6.96
C ALA A 8 -5.70 5.45 -6.35
N MET A 9 -6.04 6.46 -5.54
CA MET A 9 -5.07 7.41 -4.99
C MET A 9 -4.01 6.76 -4.11
N VAL A 10 -4.39 5.87 -3.16
CA VAL A 10 -3.41 5.30 -2.23
C VAL A 10 -2.41 4.38 -2.93
N PRO A 11 -2.79 3.49 -3.87
CA PRO A 11 -1.82 2.81 -4.71
C PRO A 11 -0.87 3.76 -5.45
N MET A 12 -1.40 4.82 -6.09
CA MET A 12 -0.62 5.81 -6.83
C MET A 12 0.29 6.68 -5.96
N TRP A 13 0.06 6.74 -4.65
CA TRP A 13 1.00 7.35 -3.72
C TRP A 13 2.23 6.47 -3.46
N MET A 14 2.12 5.15 -3.69
CA MET A 14 3.19 4.18 -3.43
C MET A 14 3.97 3.82 -4.70
N TYR A 15 3.31 3.18 -5.68
CA TYR A 15 4.02 2.49 -6.75
C TYR A 15 4.72 3.42 -7.76
N PRO A 16 4.19 4.60 -8.16
CA PRO A 16 4.87 5.43 -9.14
C PRO A 16 6.21 5.94 -8.64
N ILE A 17 6.29 6.31 -7.36
CA ILE A 17 7.54 6.76 -6.72
C ILE A 17 8.51 5.58 -6.59
N ALA A 18 8.04 4.42 -6.13
CA ALA A 18 8.89 3.24 -6.01
C ALA A 18 9.49 2.81 -7.37
N ILE A 19 8.67 2.76 -8.42
CA ILE A 19 9.09 2.42 -9.78
C ILE A 19 10.01 3.51 -10.36
N GLY A 20 9.69 4.79 -10.17
CA GLY A 20 10.53 5.91 -10.60
C GLY A 20 11.92 5.90 -9.95
N CYS A 21 12.05 5.34 -8.75
CA CYS A 21 13.33 5.11 -8.08
C CYS A 21 14.03 3.79 -8.49
N GLY A 22 13.51 3.05 -9.47
CA GLY A 22 14.11 1.83 -10.00
C GLY A 22 13.74 0.53 -9.27
N ASN A 23 12.67 0.52 -8.46
CA ASN A 23 12.20 -0.70 -7.78
C ASN A 23 11.11 -1.41 -8.60
N ALA A 24 11.06 -2.74 -8.49
CA ALA A 24 9.85 -3.49 -8.81
C ALA A 24 8.85 -3.38 -7.65
N PHE A 25 7.56 -3.48 -7.94
CA PHE A 25 6.49 -3.26 -6.97
C PHE A 25 5.39 -4.31 -7.03
N ILE A 26 5.04 -4.86 -5.86
CA ILE A 26 3.90 -5.76 -5.66
C ILE A 26 2.80 -5.00 -4.93
N LEU A 27 1.67 -4.79 -5.59
CA LEU A 27 0.48 -4.19 -5.02
C LEU A 27 -0.50 -5.28 -4.55
N LYS A 28 -0.75 -5.33 -3.24
CA LYS A 28 -1.93 -6.00 -2.67
C LYS A 28 -3.00 -4.94 -2.37
N PRO A 29 -4.07 -4.81 -3.18
CA PRO A 29 -5.15 -3.86 -2.93
C PRO A 29 -6.22 -4.45 -2.00
N SER A 30 -7.19 -3.61 -1.61
CA SER A 30 -8.38 -4.07 -0.90
C SER A 30 -9.18 -5.02 -1.78
N GLU A 31 -9.60 -6.16 -1.20
CA GLU A 31 -10.43 -7.16 -1.86
C GLU A 31 -11.88 -6.70 -2.11
N ARG A 32 -12.29 -5.59 -1.46
CA ARG A 32 -13.65 -5.06 -1.57
C ARG A 32 -13.91 -4.28 -2.86
N ASP A 33 -12.86 -3.69 -3.43
CA ASP A 33 -12.91 -2.76 -4.56
C ASP A 33 -11.62 -2.81 -5.42
N PRO A 34 -11.22 -4.01 -5.88
CA PRO A 34 -9.92 -4.22 -6.53
C PRO A 34 -9.80 -3.66 -7.96
N SER A 35 -10.92 -3.36 -8.61
CA SER A 35 -10.97 -3.12 -10.06
C SER A 35 -10.06 -1.97 -10.53
N ALA A 36 -9.94 -0.91 -9.73
CA ALA A 36 -9.06 0.21 -10.05
C ALA A 36 -7.58 -0.22 -10.11
N ALA A 37 -7.13 -1.06 -9.18
CA ALA A 37 -5.76 -1.56 -9.15
C ALA A 37 -5.45 -2.47 -10.35
N LEU A 38 -6.40 -3.32 -10.73
CA LEU A 38 -6.26 -4.19 -11.90
C LEU A 38 -6.21 -3.38 -13.20
N LEU A 39 -7.02 -2.33 -13.31
CA LEU A 39 -7.01 -1.42 -14.46
C LEU A 39 -5.69 -0.64 -14.55
N MET A 40 -5.15 -0.16 -13.43
CA MET A 40 -3.83 0.47 -13.38
C MET A 40 -2.72 -0.47 -13.86
N ALA A 41 -2.75 -1.75 -13.51
CA ALA A 41 -1.78 -2.73 -14.03
C ALA A 41 -1.86 -2.87 -15.56
N GLN A 42 -3.07 -2.92 -16.11
CA GLN A 42 -3.28 -2.97 -17.56
C GLN A 42 -2.72 -1.72 -18.25
N TRP A 43 -3.04 -0.54 -17.73
CA TRP A 43 -2.57 0.73 -18.30
C TRP A 43 -1.06 0.92 -18.19
N LEU A 44 -0.42 0.47 -17.11
CA LEU A 44 1.05 0.50 -17.01
C LEU A 44 1.71 -0.39 -18.07
N LYS A 45 1.13 -1.57 -18.33
CA LYS A 45 1.60 -2.45 -19.40
C LYS A 45 1.42 -1.79 -20.77
N GLU A 46 0.27 -1.18 -21.02
CA GLU A 46 -0.02 -0.44 -22.26
C GLU A 46 0.90 0.77 -22.45
N ALA A 47 1.28 1.45 -21.35
CA ALA A 47 2.25 2.54 -21.35
C ALA A 47 3.72 2.08 -21.56
N GLY A 48 3.96 0.77 -21.67
CA GLY A 48 5.29 0.21 -21.95
C GLY A 48 6.13 -0.13 -20.72
N LEU A 49 5.52 -0.24 -19.53
CA LEU A 49 6.24 -0.71 -18.34
C LEU A 49 6.69 -2.18 -18.57
N PRO A 50 7.97 -2.53 -18.33
CA PRO A 50 8.45 -3.89 -18.52
C PRO A 50 7.72 -4.91 -17.63
N ASP A 51 7.55 -6.13 -18.16
CA ASP A 51 6.94 -7.23 -17.42
C ASP A 51 7.72 -7.52 -16.12
N GLY A 52 6.97 -7.75 -15.03
CA GLY A 52 7.52 -8.00 -13.70
C GLY A 52 7.86 -6.76 -12.87
N VAL A 53 7.89 -5.55 -13.45
CA VAL A 53 8.15 -4.32 -12.68
C VAL A 53 6.96 -3.92 -11.81
N PHE A 54 5.73 -4.17 -12.27
CA PHE A 54 4.52 -3.97 -11.47
C PHE A 54 3.65 -5.23 -11.50
N SER A 55 3.26 -5.70 -10.33
CA SER A 55 2.38 -6.87 -10.18
C SER A 55 1.27 -6.56 -9.18
N VAL A 56 0.06 -7.01 -9.47
CA VAL A 56 -1.08 -6.92 -8.55
C VAL A 56 -1.42 -8.33 -8.07
N VAL A 57 -1.42 -8.52 -6.75
CA VAL A 57 -1.75 -9.80 -6.12
C VAL A 57 -2.96 -9.60 -5.22
N GLN A 58 -4.06 -10.26 -5.55
CA GLN A 58 -5.28 -10.25 -4.73
C GLN A 58 -5.17 -11.24 -3.58
N GLY A 59 -5.93 -11.00 -2.52
CA GLY A 59 -6.05 -11.90 -1.38
C GLY A 59 -6.44 -11.14 -0.14
N ASP A 60 -6.18 -11.72 1.02
CA ASP A 60 -6.52 -11.17 2.33
C ASP A 60 -5.28 -11.21 3.25
N LYS A 61 -5.46 -11.63 4.50
CA LYS A 61 -4.40 -11.77 5.49
C LYS A 61 -3.29 -12.70 5.02
N ASP A 62 -3.59 -13.81 4.35
CA ASP A 62 -2.56 -14.80 3.99
C ASP A 62 -1.53 -14.22 3.03
N ILE A 63 -1.97 -13.40 2.08
CA ILE A 63 -1.08 -12.69 1.15
C ILE A 63 -0.30 -11.59 1.87
N VAL A 64 -0.92 -10.90 2.83
CA VAL A 64 -0.20 -9.92 3.67
C VAL A 64 0.92 -10.60 4.45
N ASP A 65 0.62 -11.70 5.13
CA ASP A 65 1.60 -12.45 5.92
C ASP A 65 2.73 -13.00 5.03
N ALA A 66 2.39 -13.51 3.84
CA ALA A 66 3.37 -13.93 2.85
C ALA A 66 4.29 -12.77 2.41
N ILE A 67 3.75 -11.59 2.13
CA ILE A 67 4.53 -10.39 1.79
C ILE A 67 5.49 -10.01 2.94
N LEU A 68 5.03 -10.06 4.19
CA LEU A 68 5.84 -9.72 5.36
C LEU A 68 6.98 -10.73 5.59
N ALA A 69 6.75 -12.02 5.33
CA ALA A 69 7.73 -13.07 5.51
C ALA A 69 8.72 -13.19 4.32
N HIS A 70 8.33 -12.80 3.11
CA HIS A 70 9.15 -13.04 1.91
C HIS A 70 10.53 -12.37 1.98
N PRO A 71 11.65 -13.11 1.84
CA PRO A 71 12.99 -12.55 2.00
C PRO A 71 13.40 -11.61 0.85
N GLY A 72 12.79 -11.78 -0.33
CA GLY A 72 13.03 -10.92 -1.50
C GLY A 72 12.34 -9.56 -1.46
N ILE A 73 11.54 -9.26 -0.44
CA ILE A 73 10.85 -7.96 -0.30
C ILE A 73 11.61 -7.10 0.71
N ALA A 74 12.21 -6.00 0.24
CA ALA A 74 13.04 -5.14 1.09
C ALA A 74 12.25 -4.10 1.91
N ALA A 75 11.07 -3.70 1.44
CA ALA A 75 10.26 -2.65 2.06
C ALA A 75 8.76 -2.92 1.92
N VAL A 76 7.98 -2.44 2.90
CA VAL A 76 6.52 -2.56 2.92
C VAL A 76 5.91 -1.20 3.23
N SER A 77 4.95 -0.77 2.40
CA SER A 77 4.10 0.39 2.64
C SER A 77 2.65 -0.06 2.86
N PHE A 78 2.05 0.45 3.94
CA PHE A 78 0.70 0.12 4.36
C PHE A 78 -0.10 1.37 4.70
N VAL A 79 -1.38 1.36 4.31
CA VAL A 79 -2.40 2.30 4.78
C VAL A 79 -3.64 1.49 5.17
N GLY A 80 -4.20 1.74 6.34
CA GLY A 80 -5.41 1.07 6.81
C GLY A 80 -5.73 1.35 8.26
N SER A 81 -6.34 0.38 8.95
CA SER A 81 -6.69 0.55 10.37
C SER A 81 -5.46 0.49 11.27
N THR A 82 -5.54 1.17 12.42
CA THR A 82 -4.42 1.22 13.40
C THR A 82 -4.00 -0.16 13.90
N PRO A 83 -4.89 -1.10 14.26
CA PRO A 83 -4.47 -2.44 14.70
C PRO A 83 -3.69 -3.21 13.63
N VAL A 84 -4.07 -3.06 12.36
CA VAL A 84 -3.37 -3.73 11.25
C VAL A 84 -2.05 -3.02 10.94
N ALA A 85 -2.00 -1.68 11.02
CA ALA A 85 -0.78 -0.91 10.86
C ALA A 85 0.29 -1.31 11.88
N GLU A 86 -0.09 -1.42 13.16
CA GLU A 86 0.78 -1.86 14.25
C GLU A 86 1.31 -3.29 14.01
N HIS A 87 0.43 -4.20 13.59
CA HIS A 87 0.82 -5.57 13.25
C HIS A 87 1.85 -5.61 12.11
N ILE A 88 1.57 -4.93 10.99
CA ILE A 88 2.47 -4.87 9.82
C ILE A 88 3.80 -4.23 10.18
N TYR A 89 3.78 -3.13 10.94
CA TYR A 89 5.00 -2.45 11.38
C TYR A 89 5.87 -3.38 12.24
N LYS A 90 5.27 -4.03 13.24
CA LYS A 90 5.98 -4.95 14.14
C LYS A 90 6.55 -6.16 13.40
N VAL A 91 5.72 -6.85 12.62
CA VAL A 91 6.12 -8.09 11.95
C VAL A 91 7.08 -7.82 10.79
N GLY A 92 6.84 -6.80 9.97
CA GLY A 92 7.73 -6.45 8.87
C GLY A 92 9.12 -6.04 9.37
N SER A 93 9.17 -5.22 10.42
CA SER A 93 10.46 -4.79 11.02
C SER A 93 11.19 -5.96 11.69
N ALA A 94 10.48 -6.91 12.31
CA ALA A 94 11.08 -8.12 12.85
C ALA A 94 11.73 -9.02 11.78
N HIS A 95 11.25 -8.95 10.53
CA HIS A 95 11.88 -9.60 9.36
C HIS A 95 12.94 -8.72 8.68
N GLY A 96 13.38 -7.62 9.31
CA GLY A 96 14.43 -6.73 8.81
C GLY A 96 14.01 -5.82 7.66
N LYS A 97 12.70 -5.71 7.37
CA LYS A 97 12.18 -4.86 6.27
C LYS A 97 12.06 -3.41 6.74
N ARG A 98 12.22 -2.46 5.81
CA ARG A 98 11.81 -1.07 6.04
C ARG A 98 10.28 -1.00 5.99
N VAL A 99 9.63 -0.48 7.02
CA VAL A 99 8.15 -0.41 7.07
C VAL A 99 7.66 1.00 7.27
N GLN A 100 6.75 1.41 6.40
CA GLN A 100 5.94 2.61 6.53
C GLN A 100 4.48 2.16 6.70
N ALA A 101 3.84 2.48 7.83
CA ALA A 101 2.47 2.07 8.13
C ALA A 101 1.63 3.26 8.62
N LEU A 102 0.61 3.66 7.86
CA LEU A 102 -0.38 4.67 8.28
C LEU A 102 -1.61 3.96 8.85
N GLY A 103 -1.85 4.15 10.15
CA GLY A 103 -3.05 3.71 10.84
C GLY A 103 -4.17 4.75 10.76
N GLY A 104 -5.34 4.39 11.30
CA GLY A 104 -6.44 5.33 11.50
C GLY A 104 -6.07 6.39 12.54
N ALA A 105 -6.63 7.58 12.37
CA ALA A 105 -6.46 8.70 13.28
C ALA A 105 -7.79 9.41 13.52
N LYS A 106 -7.80 10.34 14.47
CA LYS A 106 -8.95 11.21 14.75
C LYS A 106 -8.50 12.66 14.67
N ASN A 107 -8.83 13.30 13.56
CA ASN A 107 -8.51 14.70 13.34
C ASN A 107 -9.40 15.56 14.23
N HIS A 108 -8.81 16.57 14.87
CA HIS A 108 -9.52 17.52 15.71
C HIS A 108 -9.51 18.88 15.03
N MET A 109 -10.62 19.61 15.14
CA MET A 109 -10.73 21.00 14.72
C MET A 109 -11.12 21.83 15.94
N VAL A 110 -10.36 22.88 16.21
CA VAL A 110 -10.64 23.84 17.29
C VAL A 110 -11.18 25.10 16.64
N VAL A 111 -12.37 25.53 17.05
CA VAL A 111 -13.01 26.76 16.59
C VAL A 111 -12.93 27.77 17.73
N MET A 112 -12.21 28.86 17.50
CA MET A 112 -12.00 29.92 18.49
C MET A 112 -13.15 30.94 18.46
N PRO A 113 -13.37 31.74 19.52
CA PRO A 113 -14.48 32.70 19.57
C PRO A 113 -14.48 33.76 18.45
N ASP A 114 -13.33 33.97 17.81
CA ASP A 114 -13.09 34.91 16.71
C ASP A 114 -12.96 34.23 15.34
N ALA A 115 -13.31 32.94 15.23
CA ALA A 115 -13.41 32.27 13.95
C ALA A 115 -14.52 32.88 13.08
N ASP A 116 -14.24 33.06 11.79
CA ASP A 116 -15.21 33.48 10.76
C ASP A 116 -16.34 32.44 10.58
#